data_AF-A0A9Q3KQL2-F1
#
_entry.id   AF-A0A9Q3KQL2-F1
#
_cell.length_a   1.000
_cell.length_b   1.000
_cell.length_c   1.000
_cell.angle_alpha   90.00
_cell.angle_beta   90.00
_cell.angle_gamma   90.00
#
_symmetry.space_group_name_H-M   'P 1'
#
loop_
_entity.id
_entity.type
_entity.pdbx_description
1 polymer ?
#
loop_
_entity_poly.entity_id
_entity_poly.type
_entity_poly.pdbx_seq_one_letter_code
_entity_poly.pdbx_strand_id
1 'polypeptide(L)'
;MPKQISMISSVNNTYKDEFADNQLVEAQNNPSLSPKMSHDLIDVLYTYKNAFASDNEPLGTIKRDEVDITLNIDIPNHPVLRRPAYPTSPRAIEALEKHIQELIQLGVLRKLGHNEEV
;
A
#
# COMPACT_ATOMS: atom_id res chain seq x y z
N MET A 1 0.98 6.10 -45.08
CA MET A 1 0.13 6.15 -43.86
C MET A 1 0.96 5.70 -42.65
N PRO A 2 1.59 6.60 -41.86
CA PRO A 2 2.29 6.22 -40.62
C PRO A 2 1.86 7.00 -39.35
N LYS A 3 0.75 7.77 -39.39
CA LYS A 3 0.37 8.70 -38.30
C LYS A 3 -0.05 8.04 -36.98
N GLN A 4 -0.45 6.76 -36.97
CA GLN A 4 -0.95 6.12 -35.74
C GLN A 4 0.17 5.62 -34.81
N ILE A 5 1.33 5.21 -35.35
CA ILE A 5 2.44 4.69 -34.53
C ILE A 5 3.13 5.82 -33.75
N SER A 6 3.25 7.02 -34.34
CA SER A 6 3.88 8.16 -33.70
C SER A 6 3.06 8.76 -32.55
N MET A 7 1.73 8.60 -32.55
CA MET A 7 0.89 9.09 -31.44
C MET A 7 1.05 8.22 -30.19
N ILE A 8 1.16 6.90 -30.35
CA ILE A 8 1.27 5.95 -29.22
C ILE A 8 2.61 6.10 -28.50
N SER A 9 3.71 6.33 -29.24
CA SER A 9 5.02 6.59 -28.64
C SER A 9 5.05 7.90 -27.85
N SER A 10 4.37 8.95 -28.33
CA SER A 10 4.31 10.23 -27.63
C SER A 10 3.50 10.15 -26.34
N VAL A 11 2.37 9.43 -26.36
CA VAL A 11 1.49 9.24 -25.19
C VAL A 11 2.18 8.43 -24.09
N ASN A 12 2.91 7.37 -24.45
CA ASN A 12 3.68 6.58 -23.48
C ASN A 12 4.80 7.39 -22.79
N ASN A 13 5.39 8.34 -23.51
CA ASN A 13 6.40 9.22 -22.93
C ASN A 13 5.78 10.18 -21.91
N THR A 14 4.59 10.71 -22.19
CA THR A 14 3.88 11.62 -21.28
C THR A 14 3.58 10.98 -19.91
N TYR A 15 3.14 9.71 -19.87
CA TYR A 15 2.89 9.02 -18.60
C TYR A 15 4.16 8.68 -17.82
N LYS A 16 5.28 8.48 -18.52
CA LYS A 16 6.58 8.21 -17.89
C LYS A 16 7.14 9.49 -17.27
N ASP A 17 7.02 10.61 -17.98
CA ASP A 17 7.41 11.93 -17.48
C ASP A 17 6.57 12.32 -16.26
N GLU A 18 5.25 12.12 -16.32
CA GLU A 18 4.34 12.33 -15.19
C GLU A 18 4.68 11.43 -13.97
N PHE A 19 5.11 10.18 -14.20
CA PHE A 19 5.58 9.30 -13.13
C PHE A 19 6.86 9.84 -12.48
N ALA A 20 7.83 10.29 -13.27
CA ALA A 20 9.06 10.86 -12.74
C ALA A 20 8.79 12.15 -11.94
N ASP A 21 7.93 13.01 -12.47
CA ASP A 21 7.60 14.31 -11.88
C ASP A 21 6.68 14.22 -10.65
N ASN A 22 5.99 13.10 -10.44
CA ASN A 22 5.12 12.93 -9.26
C ASN A 22 5.71 11.97 -8.22
N GLN A 23 6.33 10.87 -8.63
CA GLN A 23 6.81 9.83 -7.70
C GLN A 23 8.31 9.88 -7.42
N LEU A 24 9.10 10.52 -8.27
CA LEU A 24 10.57 10.57 -8.10
C LEU A 24 11.08 11.97 -7.72
N VAL A 25 10.20 12.91 -7.35
CA VAL A 25 10.57 14.29 -6.98
C VAL A 25 11.55 14.34 -5.83
N GLU A 26 11.30 13.52 -4.81
CA GLU A 26 12.14 13.44 -3.61
C GLU A 26 13.27 12.41 -3.75
N ALA A 27 13.37 11.74 -4.91
CA ALA A 27 14.36 10.69 -5.12
C ALA A 27 15.77 11.31 -5.24
N GLN A 28 16.65 10.90 -4.34
CA GLN A 28 18.05 11.30 -4.39
C GLN A 28 18.84 10.31 -5.25
N ASN A 29 19.14 10.73 -6.47
CA ASN A 29 20.01 9.96 -7.36
C ASN A 29 21.48 10.23 -7.07
N ASN A 30 22.34 9.23 -7.33
CA ASN A 30 23.78 9.40 -7.20
C ASN A 30 24.27 10.49 -8.20
N PRO A 31 25.00 11.52 -7.75
CA PRO A 31 25.47 12.61 -8.62
C PRO A 31 26.47 12.17 -9.71
N SER A 32 27.01 10.96 -9.61
CA SER A 32 27.91 10.39 -10.63
C SER A 32 27.19 9.70 -11.79
N LEU A 33 25.86 9.64 -11.78
CA LEU A 33 25.10 9.02 -12.86
C LEU A 33 25.17 9.86 -14.15
N SER A 34 25.43 9.20 -15.27
CA SER A 34 25.30 9.86 -16.58
C SER A 34 23.83 10.09 -16.94
N PRO A 35 23.51 11.07 -17.81
CA PRO A 35 22.14 11.32 -18.24
C PRO A 35 21.47 10.10 -18.88
N LYS A 36 22.24 9.28 -19.62
CA LYS A 36 21.73 8.03 -20.21
C LYS A 36 21.35 7.01 -19.15
N MET A 37 22.23 6.79 -18.16
CA MET A 37 21.95 5.87 -17.06
C MET A 37 20.74 6.30 -16.24
N SER A 38 20.52 7.61 -16.08
CA SER A 38 19.36 8.12 -15.35
C SER A 38 18.07 7.80 -16.10
N HIS A 39 18.08 7.97 -17.42
CA HIS A 39 16.95 7.61 -18.25
C HIS A 39 16.65 6.11 -18.21
N ASP A 40 17.68 5.27 -18.31
CA ASP A 40 17.56 3.81 -18.22
C ASP A 40 17.02 3.38 -16.84
N LEU A 41 17.43 4.04 -15.76
CA LEU A 41 16.92 3.79 -14.42
C LEU A 41 15.43 4.12 -14.32
N ILE A 42 15.01 5.28 -14.83
CA ILE A 42 13.59 5.67 -14.85
C ILE A 42 12.77 4.69 -15.71
N ASP A 43 13.32 4.19 -16.82
CA ASP A 43 12.67 3.14 -17.62
C ASP A 43 12.41 1.87 -16.81
N VAL A 44 13.40 1.40 -16.05
CA VAL A 44 13.26 0.22 -15.19
C VAL A 44 12.23 0.48 -14.09
N LEU A 45 12.32 1.62 -13.39
CA LEU A 45 11.39 1.97 -12.32
C LEU A 45 9.95 2.09 -12.84
N TYR A 46 9.74 2.72 -13.99
CA TYR A 46 8.41 2.84 -14.60
C TYR A 46 7.85 1.49 -15.05
N THR A 47 8.71 0.60 -15.55
CA THR A 47 8.33 -0.77 -15.96
C THR A 47 7.85 -1.58 -14.77
N TYR A 48 8.51 -1.45 -13.62
CA TYR A 48 8.20 -2.21 -12.40
C TYR A 48 7.48 -1.39 -11.33
N LYS A 49 6.84 -0.27 -11.68
CA LYS A 49 6.21 0.65 -10.71
C LYS A 49 5.24 -0.02 -9.74
N ASN A 50 4.50 -1.04 -10.20
CA ASN A 50 3.53 -1.77 -9.39
C ASN A 50 4.16 -2.76 -8.39
N ALA A 51 5.48 -3.00 -8.47
CA ALA A 51 6.20 -3.83 -7.52
C ALA A 51 6.57 -3.04 -6.24
N PHE A 52 6.47 -1.71 -6.28
CA PHE A 52 6.76 -0.83 -5.17
C PHE A 52 5.47 -0.38 -4.49
N ALA A 53 5.55 -0.19 -3.18
CA ALA A 53 4.48 0.46 -2.44
C ALA A 53 4.38 1.93 -2.84
N SER A 54 3.16 2.43 -3.02
CA SER A 54 2.89 3.86 -3.25
C SER A 54 1.92 4.38 -2.20
N ASP A 55 1.74 5.69 -2.09
CA ASP A 55 0.79 6.28 -1.14
C ASP A 55 -0.65 5.78 -1.37
N ASN A 56 -1.00 5.48 -2.63
CA ASN A 56 -2.31 4.95 -3.01
C ASN A 56 -2.41 3.43 -2.86
N GLU A 57 -1.28 2.72 -2.97
CA GLU A 57 -1.19 1.26 -2.86
C GLU A 57 0.00 0.88 -1.94
N PRO A 58 -0.12 1.09 -0.63
CA PRO A 58 1.03 1.00 0.28
C PRO A 58 1.37 -0.42 0.72
N LEU A 59 0.44 -1.36 0.53
CA LEU A 59 0.61 -2.78 0.85
C LEU A 59 0.14 -3.64 -0.32
N GLY A 60 0.99 -4.58 -0.73
CA GLY A 60 0.65 -5.56 -1.76
C GLY A 60 -0.59 -6.36 -1.35
N THR A 61 -1.74 -6.01 -1.89
CA THR A 61 -3.00 -6.67 -1.55
C THR A 61 -3.02 -8.04 -2.22
N ILE A 62 -2.74 -9.11 -1.45
CA ILE A 62 -2.94 -10.49 -1.90
C ILE A 62 -4.44 -10.75 -1.89
N LYS A 63 -5.12 -10.47 -3.01
CA LYS A 63 -6.58 -10.50 -3.15
C LYS A 63 -7.25 -11.88 -2.98
N ARG A 64 -6.50 -12.97 -2.79
CA ARG A 64 -7.03 -14.33 -3.02
C ARG A 64 -6.87 -15.33 -1.89
N ASP A 65 -6.10 -15.02 -0.86
CA ASP A 65 -5.84 -15.96 0.23
C ASP A 65 -6.57 -15.49 1.49
N GLU A 66 -7.90 -15.54 1.45
CA GLU A 66 -8.71 -15.39 2.66
C GLU A 66 -8.39 -16.55 3.60
N VAL A 67 -7.89 -16.23 4.79
CA VAL A 67 -7.52 -17.23 5.80
C VAL A 67 -8.76 -17.55 6.61
N ASP A 68 -9.31 -18.75 6.40
CA ASP A 68 -10.34 -19.30 7.28
C ASP A 68 -9.68 -19.86 8.55
N ILE A 69 -10.03 -19.29 9.70
CA ILE A 69 -9.51 -19.68 11.01
C ILE A 69 -10.62 -20.40 11.76
N THR A 70 -10.60 -21.74 11.75
CA THR A 70 -11.54 -22.56 12.54
C THR A 70 -11.04 -22.72 13.98
N LEU A 71 -11.88 -22.33 14.95
CA LEU A 71 -11.58 -22.51 16.37
C LEU A 71 -11.98 -23.93 16.84
N ASN A 72 -11.07 -24.63 17.50
CA ASN A 72 -11.40 -25.84 18.23
C ASN A 72 -12.16 -25.45 19.52
N ILE A 73 -13.49 -25.48 19.44
CA ILE A 73 -14.41 -25.10 20.53
C ILE A 73 -14.79 -26.29 21.44
N ASP A 74 -14.00 -27.36 21.42
CA ASP A 74 -14.24 -28.53 22.26
C ASP A 74 -14.12 -28.17 23.76
N ILE A 75 -15.09 -28.67 24.53
CA ILE A 75 -15.09 -28.57 26.00
C ILE A 75 -13.78 -29.19 26.52
N PRO A 76 -13.04 -28.53 27.44
CA PRO A 76 -13.47 -27.41 28.29
C PRO A 76 -13.04 -26.01 27.82
N ASN A 77 -12.43 -25.87 26.65
CA ASN A 77 -11.72 -24.65 26.26
C ASN A 77 -12.58 -23.72 25.38
N HIS A 78 -13.67 -23.20 25.92
CA HIS A 78 -14.41 -22.13 25.25
C HIS A 78 -13.59 -20.82 25.26
N PRO A 79 -13.32 -20.19 24.10
CA PRO A 79 -12.54 -18.96 24.06
C PRO A 79 -13.29 -17.84 24.80
N VAL A 80 -12.56 -17.13 25.67
CA VAL A 80 -13.09 -15.96 26.39
C VAL A 80 -13.12 -14.78 25.42
N LEU A 81 -14.27 -14.57 24.76
CA LEU A 81 -14.40 -13.65 23.63
C LEU A 81 -14.35 -12.17 24.00
N ARG A 82 -14.51 -11.79 25.27
CA ARG A 82 -14.57 -10.38 25.68
C ARG A 82 -13.76 -10.14 26.95
N ARG A 83 -12.65 -9.41 26.81
CA ARG A 83 -11.92 -8.81 27.92
C ARG A 83 -11.96 -7.30 27.75
N PRO A 84 -12.13 -6.52 28.84
CA PRO A 84 -11.99 -5.08 28.76
C PRO A 84 -10.59 -4.74 28.27
N ALA A 85 -10.47 -3.69 27.46
CA ALA A 85 -9.17 -3.17 27.07
C ALA A 85 -8.39 -2.76 28.33
N TYR A 86 -7.09 -3.03 28.33
CA TYR A 86 -6.23 -2.62 29.43
C TYR A 86 -6.12 -1.09 29.45
N PRO A 87 -6.16 -0.43 30.64
CA PRO A 87 -6.03 1.01 30.73
C PRO A 87 -4.68 1.46 30.16
N THR A 88 -4.73 2.40 29.22
CA THR A 88 -3.57 2.93 28.52
C THR A 88 -3.39 4.40 28.88
N SER A 89 -2.16 4.90 28.91
CA SER A 89 -1.89 6.31 29.23
C SER A 89 -2.44 7.24 28.14
N PRO A 90 -2.84 8.48 28.46
CA PRO A 90 -3.40 9.41 27.47
C PRO A 90 -2.49 9.62 26.26
N ARG A 91 -1.18 9.79 26.51
CA ARG A 91 -0.17 9.93 25.46
C ARG A 91 -0.08 8.70 24.54
N ALA A 92 -0.22 7.50 25.11
CA ALA A 92 -0.19 6.28 24.32
C ALA A 92 -1.48 6.11 23.50
N ILE A 93 -2.63 6.54 24.02
CA ILE A 93 -3.90 6.56 23.26
C ILE A 93 -3.77 7.47 22.03
N GLU A 94 -3.26 8.69 22.20
CA GLU A 94 -3.08 9.65 21.09
C GLU A 94 -2.17 9.10 19.99
N ALA A 95 -1.06 8.47 20.37
CA ALA A 95 -0.14 7.85 19.41
C ALA A 95 -0.77 6.64 18.69
N LEU A 96 -1.49 5.79 19.44
CA LEU A 96 -2.20 4.64 18.88
C LEU A 96 -3.31 5.06 17.92
N GLU A 97 -4.05 6.12 18.26
CA GLU A 97 -5.15 6.61 17.44
C GLU A 97 -4.68 7.02 16.05
N LYS A 98 -3.53 7.70 15.95
CA LYS A 98 -2.91 8.02 14.65
C LYS A 98 -2.68 6.77 13.79
N HIS A 99 -2.07 5.75 14.37
CA HIS A 99 -1.75 4.51 13.64
C HIS A 99 -3.00 3.68 13.32
N ILE A 100 -4.00 3.67 14.20
CA ILE A 100 -5.28 3.00 13.93
C ILE A 100 -5.97 3.67 12.72
N GLN A 101 -5.96 5.01 12.66
CA GLN A 101 -6.54 5.73 11.51
C GLN A 101 -5.81 5.42 10.21
N GLU A 102 -4.47 5.38 10.23
CA GLU A 102 -3.67 4.95 9.08
C GLU A 102 -4.10 3.55 8.61
N LEU A 103 -4.15 2.57 9.52
CA LEU A 103 -4.54 1.19 9.17
C LEU A 103 -6.00 1.06 8.67
N ILE A 104 -6.91 1.92 9.11
CA ILE A 104 -8.28 1.99 8.57
C ILE A 104 -8.26 2.52 7.14
N GLN A 105 -7.49 3.58 6.87
CA GLN A 105 -7.35 4.14 5.52
C GLN A 105 -6.73 3.13 4.55
N LEU A 106 -5.80 2.30 5.03
CA LEU A 106 -5.20 1.21 4.25
C LEU A 106 -6.13 0.02 4.02
N GLY A 107 -7.33 0.00 4.62
CA GLY A 107 -8.26 -1.13 4.54
C GLY A 107 -7.80 -2.38 5.30
N VAL A 108 -6.77 -2.26 6.14
CA VAL A 108 -6.27 -3.35 7.00
C VAL A 108 -7.18 -3.54 8.20
N LEU A 109 -7.68 -2.45 8.78
CA LEU A 109 -8.64 -2.47 9.88
C LEU A 109 -10.02 -1.98 9.41
N ARG A 110 -11.07 -2.63 9.91
CA ARG A 110 -12.47 -2.24 9.69
C ARG A 110 -13.19 -2.17 11.03
N LYS A 111 -14.07 -1.17 11.18
CA LYS A 111 -14.96 -1.09 12.33
C LYS A 111 -16.08 -2.12 12.17
N LEU A 112 -16.14 -3.07 13.10
CA LEU A 112 -17.24 -4.04 13.20
C LEU A 112 -18.36 -3.49 14.08
N GLY A 113 -19.60 -3.64 13.61
CA GLY A 113 -20.79 -3.30 14.40
C GLY A 113 -21.09 -4.35 15.47
N HIS A 114 -21.87 -3.98 16.50
CA HIS A 114 -22.29 -4.91 17.56
C HIS A 114 -23.14 -6.09 17.04
N ASN A 115 -23.65 -5.99 15.80
CA ASN A 115 -24.56 -6.96 15.19
C ASN A 115 -24.00 -7.59 13.91
N GLU A 116 -22.74 -7.35 13.56
CA GLU A 116 -22.08 -8.11 12.48
C GLU A 116 -21.59 -9.44 13.05
N GLU A 117 -22.21 -10.53 12.63
CA GLU A 117 -21.64 -11.87 12.81
C GLU A 117 -20.50 -12.04 11.79
N VAL A 118 -19.34 -12.50 12.28
CA VAL A 118 -18.17 -12.89 11.48
C VAL A 118 -18.24 -14.39 11.26
#